data_AF-A0A9P5NX60-F1
#
_entry.id   AF-A0A9P5NX60-F1
#
_cell.length_a   1.000
_cell.length_b   1.000
_cell.length_c   1.000
_cell.angle_alpha   90.00
_cell.angle_beta   90.00
_cell.angle_gamma   90.00
#
_symmetry.space_group_name_H-M   'P 1'
#
loop_
_entity.id
_entity.type
_entity.pdbx_description
1 polymer ?
#
loop_
_entity_poly.entity_id
_entity_poly.type
_entity_poly.pdbx_seq_one_letter_code
_entity_poly.pdbx_strand_id
1 'polypeptide(L)'
;MSMFYALECRHWKIGGRTSCKATLSSLARGSDPIPCTYALLPALPSLLEQASVILVGAHAIFANGAVYSQAGIGMVAMTARGKNMPFVVCCELYKSSGSVMIDGLKKKRSW
;
A
#
# COMPACT_ATOMS: atom_id res chain seq x y z
N MET A 1 -5.38 -17.98 -11.44
CA MET A 1 -6.31 -17.25 -10.55
C MET A 1 -5.46 -16.43 -9.58
N SER A 2 -4.92 -15.30 -10.03
CA SER A 2 -4.07 -14.44 -9.19
C SER A 2 -4.86 -13.18 -8.88
N MET A 3 -5.43 -13.13 -7.68
CA MET A 3 -6.22 -11.99 -7.20
C MET A 3 -5.26 -10.94 -6.63
N PHE A 4 -5.23 -9.76 -7.25
CA PHE A 4 -4.46 -8.62 -6.76
C PHE A 4 -5.37 -7.74 -5.90
N TYR A 5 -5.08 -7.63 -4.61
CA TYR A 5 -5.87 -6.82 -3.68
C TYR A 5 -5.33 -5.40 -3.61
N ALA A 6 -6.18 -4.43 -3.97
CA ALA A 6 -5.90 -3.01 -3.78
C ALA A 6 -6.42 -2.61 -2.39
N LEU A 7 -5.52 -2.62 -1.40
CA LEU A 7 -5.89 -2.24 -0.04
C LEU A 7 -6.00 -0.71 0.11
N GLU A 8 -7.08 -0.27 0.75
CA GLU A 8 -7.39 1.14 0.97
C GLU A 8 -6.31 1.87 1.78
N CYS A 9 -5.80 2.97 1.21
CA CYS A 9 -5.06 3.98 1.97
C CYS A 9 -6.06 4.99 2.54
N ARG A 10 -6.35 4.92 3.85
CA ARG A 10 -7.05 6.04 4.50
C ARG A 10 -6.09 7.23 4.57
N HIS A 11 -6.29 8.21 3.70
CA HIS A 11 -5.87 9.58 3.96
C HIS A 11 -7.10 10.48 3.98
N TRP A 12 -7.42 10.95 5.19
CA TRP A 12 -8.34 12.06 5.43
C TRP A 12 -7.73 13.32 4.83
N LYS A 13 -8.14 13.68 3.61
CA LYS A 13 -7.93 15.01 3.06
C LYS A 13 -9.22 15.78 3.30
N ILE A 14 -9.18 16.74 4.21
CA ILE A 14 -10.20 17.79 4.28
C ILE A 14 -10.06 18.53 2.94
N GLY A 15 -10.94 18.21 1.99
CA GLY A 15 -10.90 18.71 0.62
C GLY A 15 -10.03 17.91 -0.37
N GLY A 16 -10.67 17.06 -1.19
CA GLY A 16 -10.18 16.72 -2.52
C GLY A 16 -9.69 15.28 -2.78
N ARG A 17 -10.52 14.51 -3.50
CA ARG A 17 -10.28 13.28 -4.29
C ARG A 17 -9.47 12.15 -3.65
N THR A 18 -10.15 11.05 -3.33
CA THR A 18 -9.57 9.77 -2.92
C THR A 18 -8.80 9.12 -4.08
N SER A 19 -7.48 9.26 -4.08
CA SER A 19 -6.56 8.75 -5.13
C SER A 19 -6.73 7.25 -5.43
N CYS A 20 -7.25 6.45 -4.49
CA CYS A 20 -7.39 5.00 -4.65
C CYS A 20 -8.55 4.59 -5.59
N LYS A 21 -9.64 5.37 -5.63
CA LYS A 21 -10.81 5.05 -6.47
C LYS A 21 -10.48 5.23 -7.96
N ALA A 22 -9.61 6.19 -8.28
CA ALA A 22 -9.14 6.44 -9.64
C ALA A 22 -8.31 5.26 -10.17
N THR A 23 -7.38 4.72 -9.38
CA THR A 23 -6.56 3.55 -9.76
C THR A 23 -7.39 2.28 -9.93
N LEU A 24 -8.37 2.06 -9.05
CA LEU A 24 -9.29 0.92 -9.20
C LEU A 24 -10.11 1.05 -10.49
N SER A 25 -10.61 2.25 -10.77
CA SER A 25 -11.40 2.48 -11.98
C SER A 25 -10.58 2.49 -13.27
N SER A 26 -9.26 2.75 -13.22
CA SER A 26 -8.37 2.54 -14.37
C SER A 26 -8.06 1.06 -14.61
N LEU A 27 -7.87 0.26 -13.55
CA LEU A 27 -7.69 -1.20 -13.67
C LEU A 27 -8.96 -1.90 -14.17
N ALA A 28 -10.14 -1.45 -13.72
CA ALA A 28 -11.41 -2.04 -14.11
C ALA A 28 -11.89 -1.61 -15.51
N ARG A 29 -11.40 -0.47 -16.05
CA ARG A 29 -11.79 0.06 -17.38
C ARG A 29 -10.78 -0.21 -18.48
N GLY A 30 -9.67 -0.90 -18.19
CA GLY A 30 -8.67 -1.28 -19.20
C GLY A 30 -9.24 -2.25 -20.23
N SER A 31 -8.52 -2.43 -21.34
CA SER A 31 -8.85 -3.43 -22.38
C SER A 31 -8.90 -4.86 -21.84
N ASP A 32 -8.08 -5.15 -20.83
CA ASP A 32 -8.02 -6.42 -20.11
C ASP A 32 -8.34 -6.19 -18.63
N PRO A 33 -9.60 -6.35 -18.20
CA PRO A 33 -10.02 -6.02 -16.85
C PRO A 33 -9.39 -6.99 -15.83
N ILE A 34 -8.60 -6.44 -14.93
CA ILE A 34 -8.01 -7.22 -13.83
C ILE A 34 -9.07 -7.36 -12.72
N PRO A 35 -9.35 -8.57 -12.21
CA PRO A 35 -10.27 -8.75 -11.10
C PRO A 35 -9.68 -8.13 -9.83
N CYS A 36 -10.17 -6.95 -9.48
CA CYS A 36 -9.72 -6.18 -8.33
C CYS A 36 -10.86 -5.94 -7.33
N THR A 37 -10.65 -6.35 -6.08
CA THR A 37 -11.59 -6.15 -4.98
C THR A 37 -11.12 -4.98 -4.12
N TYR A 38 -12.02 -4.01 -3.90
CA TYR A 38 -11.78 -2.93 -2.95
C TYR A 38 -12.33 -3.31 -1.59
N ALA A 39 -11.53 -3.11 -0.55
CA ALA A 39 -11.95 -3.38 0.80
C ALA A 39 -11.27 -2.48 1.82
N LEU A 40 -11.94 -2.38 2.95
CA LEU A 40 -11.55 -1.56 4.09
C LEU A 40 -10.47 -2.27 4.93
N LEU A 41 -9.63 -1.49 5.62
CA LEU A 41 -8.57 -2.02 6.49
C LEU A 41 -9.03 -3.11 7.50
N PRO A 42 -10.20 -2.98 8.17
CA PRO A 42 -10.74 -4.04 9.03
C PRO A 42 -11.02 -5.37 8.33
N ALA A 43 -11.30 -5.36 7.02
CA ALA A 43 -11.57 -6.57 6.24
C ALA A 43 -10.28 -7.23 5.70
N LEU A 44 -9.11 -6.61 5.94
CA LEU A 44 -7.80 -7.12 5.54
C LEU A 44 -7.57 -8.59 5.92
N PRO A 45 -7.87 -9.07 7.14
CA PRO A 45 -7.55 -10.45 7.52
C PRO A 45 -8.24 -11.48 6.63
N SER A 46 -9.52 -11.26 6.28
CA SER A 46 -10.30 -12.14 5.42
C SER A 46 -9.83 -12.14 3.97
N LEU A 47 -9.33 -10.99 3.49
CA LEU A 47 -8.78 -10.88 2.13
C LEU A 47 -7.43 -11.55 2.01
N LEU A 48 -6.61 -11.44 3.07
CA LEU A 48 -5.32 -12.10 3.10
C LEU A 48 -5.45 -13.62 2.99
N GLU A 49 -6.52 -14.24 3.52
CA GLU A 49 -6.73 -15.70 3.36
C GLU A 49 -6.86 -16.14 1.90
N GLN A 50 -7.32 -15.24 1.04
CA GLN A 50 -7.48 -15.48 -0.39
C GLN A 50 -6.28 -14.93 -1.20
N ALA A 51 -5.46 -14.07 -0.60
CA ALA A 51 -4.28 -13.48 -1.22
C ALA A 51 -3.03 -14.34 -0.99
N SER A 52 -2.27 -14.60 -2.06
CA SER A 52 -0.97 -15.27 -1.96
C SER A 52 0.20 -14.31 -1.90
N VAL A 53 0.04 -13.08 -2.42
CA VAL A 53 1.11 -12.07 -2.51
C VAL A 53 0.53 -10.68 -2.28
N ILE A 54 1.27 -9.85 -1.53
CA ILE A 54 0.90 -8.47 -1.27
C ILE A 54 1.89 -7.56 -2.00
N LEU A 55 1.36 -6.73 -2.91
CA LEU A 55 2.13 -5.70 -3.60
C LEU A 55 1.77 -4.33 -3.04
N VAL A 56 2.78 -3.54 -2.70
CA VAL A 56 2.58 -2.20 -2.15
C VAL A 56 3.47 -1.19 -2.85
N GLY A 57 2.89 -0.07 -3.27
CA GLY A 57 3.64 1.10 -3.73
C GLY A 57 4.22 1.89 -2.55
N ALA A 58 5.51 2.19 -2.61
CA ALA A 58 6.18 3.06 -1.64
C ALA A 58 6.51 4.43 -2.22
N HIS A 59 6.42 5.45 -1.37
CA HIS A 59 6.85 6.81 -1.69
C HIS A 59 8.38 6.97 -1.59
N ALA A 60 9.02 6.26 -0.66
CA ALA A 60 10.47 6.20 -0.53
C ALA A 60 10.89 4.92 0.21
N ILE A 61 12.12 4.47 -0.03
CA ILE A 61 12.77 3.41 0.75
C ILE A 61 14.00 4.01 1.42
N PHE A 62 14.16 3.78 2.71
CA PHE A 62 15.30 4.26 3.49
C PHE A 62 16.47 3.28 3.44
N ALA A 63 17.67 3.75 3.74
CA ALA A 63 18.90 2.94 3.73
C ALA A 63 18.85 1.72 4.67
N ASN A 64 18.04 1.78 5.72
CA ASN A 64 17.80 0.65 6.64
C ASN A 64 16.73 -0.33 6.15
N GLY A 65 16.21 -0.17 4.93
CA GLY A 65 15.12 -0.97 4.39
C GLY A 65 13.74 -0.56 4.91
N ALA A 66 13.62 0.52 5.70
CA ALA A 66 12.32 1.03 6.12
C ALA A 66 11.56 1.62 4.92
N VAL A 67 10.27 1.32 4.85
CA VAL A 67 9.41 1.68 3.72
C VAL A 67 8.54 2.87 4.12
N TYR A 68 8.66 3.96 3.38
CA TYR A 68 7.79 5.11 3.53
C TYR A 68 6.64 5.04 2.54
N SER A 69 5.41 4.99 3.04
CA SER A 69 4.20 5.03 2.21
C SER A 69 3.04 5.67 2.97
N GLN A 70 1.82 5.55 2.45
CA GLN A 70 0.63 6.13 3.07
C GLN A 70 0.28 5.45 4.41
N ALA A 71 -0.62 6.07 5.16
CA ALA A 71 -1.05 5.54 6.46
C ALA A 71 -1.67 4.15 6.30
N GLY A 72 -1.36 3.25 7.23
CA GLY A 72 -1.91 1.89 7.29
C GLY A 72 -0.98 0.79 6.76
N ILE A 73 0.05 1.12 5.97
CA ILE A 73 0.97 0.13 5.37
C ILE A 73 1.67 -0.72 6.43
N GLY A 74 2.05 -0.12 7.56
CA GLY A 74 2.64 -0.85 8.68
C GLY A 74 1.71 -1.93 9.24
N MET A 75 0.40 -1.65 9.36
CA MET A 75 -0.58 -2.65 9.79
C MET A 75 -0.72 -3.79 8.78
N VAL A 76 -0.67 -3.47 7.48
CA VAL A 76 -0.70 -4.48 6.41
C VAL A 76 0.51 -5.40 6.50
N ALA A 77 1.70 -4.82 6.59
CA ALA A 77 2.96 -5.57 6.70
C ALA A 77 2.99 -6.46 7.95
N MET A 78 2.50 -5.97 9.09
CA MET A 78 2.41 -6.76 10.32
C MET A 78 1.42 -7.93 10.19
N THR A 79 0.26 -7.69 9.57
CA THR A 79 -0.75 -8.75 9.35
C THR A 79 -0.24 -9.80 8.36
N ALA A 80 0.44 -9.36 7.30
CA ALA A 80 1.10 -10.23 6.32
C ALA A 80 2.16 -11.11 6.97
N ARG A 81 2.99 -10.53 7.84
CA ARG A 81 4.00 -11.25 8.61
C ARG A 81 3.37 -12.31 9.51
N GLY A 82 2.27 -11.98 10.18
CA GLY A 82 1.52 -12.95 10.99
C GLY A 82 0.97 -14.14 10.20
N LYS A 83 0.67 -13.93 8.90
CA LYS A 83 0.19 -14.98 7.98
C LYS A 83 1.28 -15.58 7.07
N ASN A 84 2.55 -15.24 7.30
CA ASN A 84 3.70 -15.66 6.47
C ASN A 84 3.54 -15.40 4.97
N MET A 85 2.86 -14.30 4.60
CA MET A 85 2.66 -13.93 3.20
C MET A 85 3.78 -13.04 2.69
N PRO A 86 4.27 -13.24 1.45
CA PRO A 86 5.30 -12.41 0.86
C PRO A 86 4.78 -10.98 0.66
N PHE A 87 5.52 -10.02 1.21
CA PHE A 87 5.25 -8.59 1.12
C PHE A 87 6.28 -7.94 0.20
N VAL A 88 5.85 -7.54 -1.00
CA VAL A 88 6.71 -6.96 -2.03
C VAL A 88 6.43 -5.47 -2.15
N VAL A 89 7.50 -4.69 -2.14
CA VAL A 89 7.43 -3.23 -2.21
C VAL A 89 7.95 -2.76 -3.55
N CYS A 90 7.11 -2.02 -4.28
CA CYS A 90 7.44 -1.42 -5.55
C CYS A 90 7.76 0.06 -5.32
N CYS A 91 9.01 0.46 -5.61
CA CYS A 91 9.44 1.85 -5.56
C CYS A 91 10.44 2.11 -6.69
N GLU A 92 10.51 3.35 -7.15
CA GLU A 92 11.50 3.77 -8.13
C GLU A 92 12.85 3.98 -7.44
N LEU A 93 13.95 3.64 -8.12
CA LEU A 93 15.31 3.67 -7.55
C LEU A 93 15.71 5.06 -7.01
N TYR A 94 15.30 6.14 -7.68
CA TYR A 94 15.64 7.51 -7.26
C TYR A 94 14.92 7.97 -5.97
N LYS A 95 13.87 7.26 -5.55
CA LYS A 95 13.14 7.50 -4.31
C LYS A 95 13.79 6.80 -3.12
N SER A 96 14.94 6.13 -3.33
CA SER A 96 15.77 5.65 -2.24
C SER A 96 16.47 6.81 -1.55
N SER A 97 16.31 6.92 -0.25
CA SER A 97 16.97 7.93 0.57
C SER A 97 18.05 7.29 1.43
N GLY A 98 19.25 7.87 1.46
CA GLY A 98 20.31 7.52 2.41
C GLY A 98 19.95 7.82 3.87
N SER A 99 18.82 8.47 4.13
CA SER A 99 18.32 8.71 5.48
C SER A 99 17.86 7.40 6.13
N VAL A 100 17.93 7.34 7.45
CA VAL A 100 17.39 6.23 8.25
C VAL A 100 16.08 6.68 8.88
N MET A 101 15.07 5.81 8.87
CA MET A 101 13.82 6.01 9.61
C MET A 101 13.83 5.10 10.83
N ILE A 102 13.84 5.72 12.02
CA ILE A 102 13.74 5.03 13.31
C ILE A 102 12.30 4.98 13.84
N ASP A 103 11.44 5.89 13.38
CA ASP A 103 10.04 5.96 13.76
C ASP A 103 9.18 6.48 12.60
N GLY A 104 7.91 6.07 12.56
CA GLY A 104 6.93 6.43 11.53
C GLY A 104 6.42 7.88 11.63
N LEU A 105 6.76 8.61 12.70
CA LEU A 105 6.40 10.01 12.89
C LEU A 105 7.36 10.96 12.16
N LYS A 106 7.39 10.93 10.82
CA LYS A 106 7.94 12.07 10.07
C LYS A 106 6.86 13.14 9.93
N LYS A 107 7.12 14.33 10.49
CA LYS A 107 6.31 15.53 10.28
C LYS A 107 6.13 15.73 8.77
N LYS A 108 4.92 15.50 8.25
CA LYS A 108 4.55 16.05 6.94
C LYS A 108 4.75 17.55 7.05
N ARG A 109 5.74 18.11 6.34
CA ARG A 109 5.86 19.57 6.24
C ARG A 109 4.53 20.04 5.63
N SER A 110 3.68 20.66 6.44
CA SER A 110 2.60 21.49 5.92
C SER A 110 3.29 22.60 5.16
N TRP A 111 3.08 22.64 3.85
CA TRP A 111 3.09 23.92 3.16
C TRP A 111 1.84 24.67 3.58
#